data_AF-A0A9E3X1V2-F1
#
_entry.id   AF-A0A9E3X1V2-F1
#
_cell.length_a   1.000
_cell.length_b   1.000
_cell.length_c   1.000
_cell.angle_alpha   90.00
_cell.angle_beta   90.00
_cell.angle_gamma   90.00
#
_symmetry.space_group_name_H-M   'P 1'
#
loop_
_entity.id
_entity.type
_entity.pdbx_description
1 polymer ?
#
loop_
_entity_poly.entity_id
_entity_poly.type
_entity_poly.pdbx_seq_one_letter_code
_entity_poly.pdbx_strand_id
1 'polypeptide(L)'
;MKIVALEQTNLDKVVAEAEQEQIVVTRNGSPVAVILSTLGWDDEQLQLAQDNQFWQLIATRRSQKTISRAELEHRLSEADE
;
A
#
# COMPACT_ATOMS: atom_id res chain seq x y z
N MET A 1 2.14 8.53 11.71
CA MET A 1 3.25 7.81 11.06
C MET A 1 4.50 8.13 11.85
N LYS A 2 5.14 7.10 12.39
CA LYS A 2 6.34 7.21 13.22
C LYS A 2 7.54 6.65 12.47
N ILE A 3 8.70 7.28 12.63
CA ILE A 3 9.96 6.82 12.03
C ILE A 3 10.86 6.33 13.17
N VAL A 4 11.38 5.11 13.04
CA VAL A 4 12.26 4.50 14.04
C VAL A 4 13.54 4.00 13.36
N ALA A 5 14.67 4.17 14.03
CA ALA A 5 15.93 3.57 13.62
C ALA A 5 15.95 2.09 14.00
N LEU A 6 16.39 1.22 13.09
CA LEU A 6 16.48 -0.23 13.30
C LEU A 6 17.34 -0.56 14.53
N GLU A 7 18.36 0.24 14.79
CA GLU A 7 19.29 0.10 15.92
C GLU A 7 18.64 0.44 17.27
N GLN A 8 17.48 1.10 17.28
CA GLN A 8 16.80 1.58 18.49
C GLN A 8 15.51 0.80 18.80
N THR A 9 15.17 -0.20 17.99
CA THR A 9 13.91 -0.95 18.11
C THR A 9 14.12 -2.46 17.96
N ASN A 10 13.05 -3.22 18.17
CA ASN A 10 12.98 -4.64 17.88
C ASN A 10 11.58 -4.98 17.34
N LEU A 11 11.40 -6.23 16.89
CA LEU A 11 10.13 -6.65 16.27
C LEU A 11 8.93 -6.45 17.20
N ASP A 12 9.03 -6.91 18.45
CA ASP A 12 7.92 -6.84 19.41
C ASP A 12 7.46 -5.40 19.65
N LYS A 13 8.42 -4.46 19.78
CA LYS A 13 8.13 -3.04 19.95
C LYS A 13 7.42 -2.45 18.74
N VAL A 14 7.94 -2.68 17.53
CA VAL A 14 7.33 -2.10 16.33
C VAL A 14 5.96 -2.71 16.02
N VAL A 15 5.72 -3.98 16.35
CA VAL A 15 4.40 -4.60 16.20
C VAL A 15 3.40 -3.98 17.17
N ALA A 16 3.76 -3.84 18.45
CA ALA A 16 2.88 -3.21 19.44
C ALA A 16 2.58 -1.74 19.10
N GLU A 17 3.57 -0.99 18.63
CA GLU A 17 3.37 0.41 18.21
C GLU A 17 2.56 0.52 16.90
N ALA A 18 2.67 -0.46 16.00
CA ALA A 18 1.97 -0.46 14.72
C ALA A 18 0.44 -0.56 14.86
N GLU A 19 -0.06 -1.07 15.99
CA GLU A 19 -1.50 -1.10 16.30
C GLU A 19 -2.12 0.30 16.37
N GLN A 20 -1.33 1.31 16.75
CA GLN A 20 -1.79 2.69 16.91
C GLN A 20 -1.50 3.55 15.68
N GLU A 21 -0.36 3.33 15.03
CA GLU A 21 0.03 4.08 13.84
C GLU A 21 1.05 3.33 12.96
N GLN A 22 1.10 3.66 11.66
CA GLN A 22 2.13 3.13 10.76
C GLN A 22 3.56 3.47 11.22
N ILE A 23 4.43 2.47 11.24
CA ILE A 23 5.85 2.59 11.60
C ILE A 23 6.72 2.45 10.35
N VAL A 24 7.62 3.40 10.12
CA VAL A 24 8.68 3.32 9.10
C VAL A 24 9.99 2.99 9.81
N VAL A 25 10.55 1.84 9.49
CA VAL A 25 11.86 1.41 10.00
C VAL A 25 12.93 1.92 9.05
N THR A 26 13.94 2.57 9.61
CA THR A 26 15.09 3.11 8.87
C THR A 26 16.37 2.41 9.29
N ARG A 27 17.33 2.27 8.36
CA ARG A 27 18.70 1.85 8.63
C ARG A 27 19.63 2.91 8.08
N ASN A 28 20.50 3.47 8.93
CA ASN A 28 21.35 4.62 8.56
C ASN A 28 20.55 5.78 7.93
N GLY A 29 19.35 6.06 8.45
CA GLY A 29 18.46 7.11 7.95
C GLY A 29 17.72 6.80 6.65
N SER A 30 17.97 5.66 6.00
CA SER A 30 17.24 5.22 4.80
C SER A 30 16.08 4.29 5.19
N PRO A 31 14.84 4.51 4.69
CA PRO A 31 13.72 3.59 4.93
C PRO A 31 14.01 2.19 4.38
N VAL A 32 13.77 1.16 5.20
CA VAL A 32 14.00 -0.24 4.82
C VAL A 32 12.76 -1.11 4.98
N ALA A 33 11.81 -0.73 5.83
CA ALA A 33 10.56 -1.44 6.00
C ALA A 33 9.45 -0.50 6.49
N VAL A 34 8.21 -0.92 6.27
CA VAL A 34 7.02 -0.31 6.84
C VAL A 34 6.25 -1.41 7.58
N ILE A 35 5.89 -1.14 8.83
CA ILE A 35 5.02 -2.01 9.62
C ILE A 35 3.64 -1.36 9.70
N LEU A 36 2.63 -2.13 9.33
CA LEU A 36 1.23 -1.74 9.30
C LEU A 36 0.45 -2.70 10.20
N SER A 37 -0.48 -2.17 10.99
CA SER A 37 -1.49 -3.02 11.59
C SER A 37 -2.45 -3.50 10.52
N THR A 38 -2.75 -4.79 10.56
CA THR A 38 -3.77 -5.44 9.72
C THR A 38 -5.09 -5.61 10.48
N LEU A 39 -5.22 -5.01 11.67
CA LEU A 39 -6.45 -5.06 12.43
C LEU A 39 -7.58 -4.37 11.64
N GLY A 40 -8.67 -5.10 11.41
CA GLY A 40 -9.80 -4.63 10.62
C GLY A 40 -9.63 -4.78 9.11
N TRP A 41 -8.55 -5.41 8.65
CA TRP A 41 -8.44 -5.81 7.25
C TRP A 41 -9.29 -7.05 6.99
N ASP A 42 -9.90 -7.10 5.81
CA ASP A 42 -10.56 -8.31 5.31
C ASP A 42 -9.58 -9.25 4.58
N ASP A 43 -10.07 -10.42 4.21
CA ASP A 43 -9.28 -11.45 3.55
C ASP A 43 -8.70 -10.99 2.20
N GLU A 44 -9.46 -10.20 1.44
CA GLU A 44 -9.01 -9.66 0.15
C GLU A 44 -7.85 -8.69 0.37
N GLN A 45 -7.97 -7.78 1.32
CA GLN A 45 -6.93 -6.83 1.67
C GLN A 45 -5.64 -7.52 2.12
N LEU A 46 -5.75 -8.55 2.96
CA LEU A 46 -4.60 -9.35 3.38
C LEU A 46 -3.91 -10.06 2.21
N GLN A 47 -4.69 -10.65 1.29
CA GLN A 47 -4.16 -11.32 0.11
C GLN A 47 -3.45 -10.34 -0.83
N LEU A 48 -4.12 -9.23 -1.17
CA LEU A 48 -3.60 -8.23 -2.11
C LEU A 48 -2.38 -7.49 -1.56
N ALA A 49 -2.32 -7.25 -0.24
CA ALA A 49 -1.16 -6.61 0.37
C ALA A 49 0.12 -7.45 0.27
N GLN A 50 0.00 -8.77 0.21
CA GLN A 50 1.12 -9.71 0.06
C GLN A 50 1.51 -9.96 -1.40
N ASP A 51 0.71 -9.53 -2.37
CA ASP A 51 0.93 -9.78 -3.79
C ASP A 51 1.76 -8.66 -4.47
N ASN A 52 2.99 -8.99 -4.85
CA ASN A 52 3.86 -8.07 -5.57
C ASN A 52 3.31 -7.69 -6.97
N GLN A 53 2.65 -8.61 -7.68
CA GLN A 53 2.07 -8.32 -9.00
C GLN A 53 0.93 -7.30 -8.88
N PHE A 54 0.11 -7.42 -7.83
CA PHE A 54 -0.92 -6.44 -7.52
C PHE A 54 -0.32 -5.04 -7.31
N TRP A 55 0.72 -4.90 -6.50
CA TRP A 55 1.37 -3.59 -6.28
C TRP A 55 1.99 -3.01 -7.55
N GLN A 56 2.59 -3.84 -8.40
CA GLN A 56 3.09 -3.41 -9.72
C GLN A 56 1.95 -2.91 -10.61
N LEU A 57 0.83 -3.64 -10.67
CA LEU A 57 -0.37 -3.23 -11.40
C LEU A 57 -0.87 -1.86 -10.90
N ILE A 58 -1.01 -1.68 -9.59
CA ILE A 58 -1.44 -0.41 -9.00
C ILE A 58 -0.50 0.74 -9.35
N ALA A 59 0.82 0.52 -9.27
CA ALA A 59 1.81 1.52 -9.64
C ALA A 59 1.70 1.92 -11.12
N THR A 60 1.54 0.94 -12.02
CA THR A 60 1.33 1.18 -13.45
C THR A 60 0.03 1.93 -13.71
N ARG A 61 -1.08 1.55 -13.07
CA ARG A 61 -2.37 2.23 -13.27
C ARG A 61 -2.34 3.67 -12.76
N ARG A 62 -1.70 3.94 -11.62
CA ARG A 62 -1.58 5.28 -11.04
C ARG A 62 -0.71 6.24 -11.87
N SER A 63 0.17 5.73 -12.73
CA SER A 63 0.98 6.58 -13.63
C SER A 63 0.29 6.91 -14.94
N GLN A 64 -0.82 6.23 -15.27
CA GLN A 64 -1.58 6.47 -16.48
C GLN A 64 -2.49 7.69 -16.34
N LYS A 65 -2.84 8.32 -17.46
CA LYS A 65 -3.83 9.41 -17.49
C LYS A 65 -5.20 8.86 -17.11
N THR A 66 -5.91 9.59 -16.26
CA THR A 66 -7.30 9.31 -15.94
C THR A 66 -8.21 9.83 -17.04
N ILE A 67 -9.38 9.21 -17.18
CA ILE A 67 -10.47 9.68 -18.04
C ILE A 67 -11.66 10.09 -17.18
N SER A 68 -12.49 10.98 -17.69
CA SER A 68 -13.74 11.34 -17.04
C SER A 68 -14.74 10.18 -17.14
N ARG A 69 -15.78 10.21 -16.30
CA ARG A 69 -16.87 9.24 -16.39
C ARG A 69 -17.58 9.28 -17.75
N ALA A 70 -17.81 10.48 -18.31
CA ALA A 70 -18.45 10.63 -19.62
C ALA A 70 -17.62 9.99 -20.75
N GLU A 71 -16.30 10.18 -20.71
CA GLU A 71 -15.38 9.54 -21.65
C GLU A 71 -15.36 8.01 -21.50
N LEU A 72 -15.42 7.51 -20.26
CA LEU A 72 -15.52 6.08 -19.99
C LEU A 72 -16.80 5.48 -20.58
N GLU A 73 -17.96 6.10 -20.32
CA GLU A 73 -19.26 5.64 -20.79
C GLU A 73 -19.33 5.63 -22.33
N HIS A 74 -18.77 6.66 -23.00
CA HIS A 74 -18.67 6.70 -24.46
C HIS A 74 -17.84 5.54 -25.03
N ARG A 75 -16.65 5.27 -24.45
CA ARG A 75 -15.79 4.18 -24.91
C ARG A 75 -16.41 2.80 -24.73
N LEU A 76 -17.19 2.61 -23.67
CA LEU A 76 -17.89 1.35 -23.44
C LEU A 76 -18.99 1.14 -24.48
N SER A 77 -19.76 2.19 -24.82
CA SER A 77 -20.78 2.07 -25.87
C SER A 77 -20.20 1.79 -27.26
N GLU A 78 -19.02 2.31 -27.59
CA GLU A 78 -18.34 2.02 -28.87
C GLU A 78 -17.68 0.64 -28.93
N ALA A 79 -17.43 0.01 -27.78
CA ALA A 79 -16.79 -1.32 -27.71
C ALA A 79 -17.80 -2.48 -27.81
N ASP A 80 -19.09 -2.21 -27.59
CA ASP A 80 -20.19 -3.18 -27.67
C ASP A 80 -20.84 -3.24 -29.08
N GLU A 81 -20.41 -2.40 -30.03
CA GLU A 81 -20.79 -2.43 -31.47
C GLU A 81 -19.77 -3.21 -32.33
#